data_AF-A0A7V9GSP9-F1
#
_entry.id   AF-A0A7V9GSP9-F1
#
_cell.length_a   1.000
_cell.length_b   1.000
_cell.length_c   1.000
_cell.angle_alpha   90.00
_cell.angle_beta   90.00
_cell.angle_gamma   90.00
#
_symmetry.space_group_name_H-M   'P 1'
#
loop_
_entity.id
_entity.type
_entity.pdbx_description
1 polymer ?
#
loop_
_entity_poly.entity_id
_entity_poly.type
_entity_poly.pdbx_seq_one_letter_code
_entity_poly.pdbx_strand_id
1 'polypeptide(L)'
;MWVTRLTDAQRDAIRALLKAQGEVGPSLSGALQALELARWDDLPDAELPWAEVQRLAAAQGIGEADVVWDLAAGGHLRLDEAA
;
A
#
# COMPACT_ATOMS: atom_id res chain seq x y z
N MET A 1 -3.25 -16.63 3.56
CA MET A 1 -3.91 -15.30 3.46
C MET A 1 -4.61 -15.25 2.11
N TRP A 2 -5.93 -15.03 2.07
CA TRP A 2 -6.68 -14.94 0.82
C TRP A 2 -6.88 -13.46 0.51
N VAL A 3 -6.42 -13.03 -0.66
CA VAL A 3 -6.63 -11.67 -1.16
C VAL A 3 -7.74 -11.74 -2.18
N THR A 4 -8.86 -11.08 -1.90
CA THR A 4 -9.96 -10.93 -2.87
C THR A 4 -9.98 -9.50 -3.36
N ARG A 5 -10.09 -9.31 -4.68
CA ARG A 5 -10.27 -8.00 -5.28
C ARG A 5 -11.77 -7.73 -5.37
N LEU A 6 -12.23 -6.67 -4.71
CA LEU A 6 -13.59 -6.16 -4.82
C LEU A 6 -13.61 -4.98 -5.78
N THR A 7 -14.67 -4.85 -6.57
CA THR A 7 -14.97 -3.56 -7.23
C THR A 7 -15.43 -2.53 -6.18
N ASP A 8 -15.40 -1.24 -6.52
CA ASP A 8 -15.91 -0.19 -5.62
C ASP A 8 -17.34 -0.44 -5.18
N ALA A 9 -18.21 -0.82 -6.12
CA ALA A 9 -19.61 -1.14 -5.83
C ALA A 9 -19.73 -2.32 -4.86
N GLN A 10 -18.89 -3.35 -5.00
CA GLN A 10 -18.88 -4.49 -4.08
C GLN A 10 -18.38 -4.10 -2.68
N ARG A 11 -17.29 -3.32 -2.61
CA ARG A 11 -16.74 -2.79 -1.35
C ARG A 11 -17.77 -1.94 -0.62
N ASP A 12 -18.41 -1.02 -1.34
CA ASP A 12 -19.37 -0.08 -0.78
C ASP A 12 -20.66 -0.77 -0.32
N ALA A 13 -21.12 -1.79 -1.05
CA ALA A 13 -22.25 -2.62 -0.64
C ALA A 13 -21.96 -3.38 0.66
N ILE A 14 -20.78 -4.01 0.77
CA ILE A 14 -20.37 -4.73 1.99
C ILE A 14 -20.23 -3.76 3.16
N ARG A 15 -19.63 -2.58 2.93
CA ARG A 15 -19.52 -1.52 3.95
C ARG A 15 -20.89 -1.08 4.44
N ALA A 16 -21.85 -0.85 3.54
CA ALA A 16 -23.21 -0.46 3.91
C ALA A 16 -23.91 -1.55 4.71
N LEU A 17 -23.73 -2.82 4.32
CA LEU A 17 -24.29 -3.97 5.03
C LEU A 17 -23.74 -4.12 6.45
N LEU A 18 -22.41 -3.95 6.63
CA LEU A 18 -21.78 -3.98 7.95
C LEU A 18 -22.24 -2.83 8.85
N LYS A 19 -22.40 -1.62 8.28
CA LYS A 19 -22.93 -0.46 9.03
C LYS A 19 -24.40 -0.65 9.43
N ALA A 20 -25.20 -1.30 8.59
CA ALA A 20 -26.61 -1.58 8.87
C ALA A 20 -26.82 -2.65 9.96
N GLN A 21 -25.81 -3.50 10.21
CA GLN A 21 -25.86 -4.54 11.24
C GLN A 21 -25.86 -3.99 12.69
N GLY A 22 -25.41 -2.75 12.91
CA GLY A 22 -25.36 -2.14 14.24
C GLY A 22 -24.09 -2.51 15.01
N GLU A 23 -24.22 -3.09 16.22
CA GLU A 23 -23.05 -3.54 16.99
C GLU A 23 -22.36 -4.71 16.30
N VAL A 24 -21.19 -4.42 15.72
CA VAL A 24 -20.31 -5.39 15.09
C VAL A 24 -19.26 -5.85 16.10
N GLY A 25 -19.10 -7.17 16.24
CA GLY A 25 -18.02 -7.75 17.03
C GLY A 25 -16.63 -7.39 16.48
N PRO A 26 -15.55 -7.61 17.25
CA PRO A 26 -14.19 -7.11 16.93
C PRO A 26 -13.69 -7.51 15.53
N SER A 27 -14.04 -8.71 15.05
CA SER A 27 -13.67 -9.16 13.70
C SER A 27 -14.34 -8.35 12.58
N LEU A 28 -15.62 -7.99 12.75
CA LEU A 28 -16.36 -7.21 11.76
C LEU A 28 -16.00 -5.73 11.82
N SER A 29 -15.65 -5.22 13.00
CA SER A 29 -15.06 -3.87 13.15
C SER A 29 -13.73 -3.74 12.41
N GLY A 30 -12.85 -4.74 12.53
CA GLY A 30 -11.59 -4.78 11.79
C GLY A 30 -11.80 -4.88 10.27
N ALA A 31 -12.76 -5.70 9.82
CA ALA A 31 -13.12 -5.79 8.41
C ALA A 31 -13.66 -4.46 7.86
N LEU A 32 -14.50 -3.76 8.63
CA LEU A 32 -15.03 -2.45 8.25
C LEU A 32 -13.90 -1.42 8.10
N GLN A 33 -12.96 -1.38 9.04
CA GLN A 33 -11.81 -0.48 8.97
C GLN A 33 -10.92 -0.78 7.76
N ALA A 34 -10.69 -2.07 7.45
CA ALA A 34 -9.95 -2.47 6.27
C ALA A 34 -10.64 -2.03 4.97
N LEU A 35 -11.97 -2.13 4.89
CA LEU A 35 -12.75 -1.66 3.73
C LEU A 35 -12.68 -0.13 3.57
N GLU A 36 -12.59 0.63 4.67
CA GLU A 36 -12.44 2.09 4.60
C GLU A 36 -11.04 2.52 4.16
N LEU A 37 -10.01 1.74 4.53
CA LEU A 37 -8.62 1.95 4.09
C LEU A 37 -8.34 1.45 2.67
N ALA A 38 -9.17 0.54 2.14
CA ALA A 38 -9.04 0.00 0.79
C ALA A 38 -9.50 0.99 -0.32
N ARG A 39 -9.18 2.28 -0.19
CA ARG A 39 -9.38 3.31 -1.23
C ARG A 39 -8.10 3.49 -2.04
N TRP A 40 -7.68 2.41 -2.69
CA TRP A 40 -6.46 2.41 -3.52
C TRP A 40 -6.56 3.38 -4.69
N ASP A 41 -7.77 3.65 -5.18
CA ASP A 41 -8.02 4.57 -6.30
C ASP A 41 -7.99 6.07 -5.92
N ASP A 42 -8.05 6.40 -4.61
CA ASP A 42 -7.88 7.78 -4.14
C ASP A 42 -6.44 8.08 -3.69
N LEU A 43 -5.57 7.08 -3.72
CA LEU A 43 -4.15 7.32 -3.55
C LEU A 43 -3.65 8.01 -4.82
N PRO A 44 -2.88 9.10 -4.71
CA PRO A 44 -2.27 9.71 -5.89
C PRO A 44 -1.44 8.65 -6.62
N ASP A 45 -1.38 8.76 -7.95
CA ASP A 45 -0.40 8.00 -8.72
C ASP A 45 0.97 8.19 -8.06
N ALA A 46 1.58 7.10 -7.63
CA ALA A 46 2.83 7.15 -6.89
C ALA A 46 3.95 7.65 -7.82
N GLU A 47 4.25 8.95 -7.76
CA GLU A 47 5.42 9.52 -8.39
C GLU A 47 6.66 9.19 -7.54
N LEU A 48 7.19 7.98 -7.75
CA LEU A 48 8.49 7.61 -7.21
C LEU A 48 9.59 8.27 -8.05
N PRO A 49 10.74 8.63 -7.45
CA PRO A 49 11.90 9.13 -8.17
C PRO A 49 12.58 7.97 -8.92
N TRP A 50 11.94 7.44 -9.98
CA TRP A 50 12.33 6.20 -10.64
C TRP A 50 13.77 6.20 -11.16
N ALA A 51 14.27 7.34 -11.65
CA ALA A 51 15.65 7.48 -12.06
C ALA A 51 16.64 7.19 -10.92
N GLU A 52 16.28 7.59 -9.70
CA GLU A 52 17.08 7.39 -8.51
C GLU A 52 16.96 5.96 -7.96
N VAL A 53 15.75 5.41 -7.99
CA VAL A 53 15.48 4.00 -7.66
C VAL A 53 16.31 3.08 -8.54
N GLN A 54 16.31 3.32 -9.86
CA GLN A 54 17.11 2.55 -10.83
C GLN A 54 18.60 2.67 -10.58
N ARG A 55 19.10 3.88 -10.31
CA ARG A 55 20.51 4.12 -10.05
C ARG A 55 20.98 3.41 -8.78
N LEU A 56 20.18 3.42 -7.71
CA LEU A 56 20.48 2.71 -6.47
C LEU A 56 20.39 1.20 -6.60
N ALA A 57 19.35 0.70 -7.28
CA ALA A 57 19.21 -0.72 -7.56
C ALA A 57 20.44 -1.24 -8.31
N ALA A 58 20.91 -0.51 -9.32
CA ALA A 58 22.13 -0.83 -10.06
C ALA A 58 23.40 -0.75 -9.20
N ALA A 59 23.55 0.30 -8.39
CA ALA A 59 24.73 0.49 -7.55
C ALA A 59 24.85 -0.59 -6.45
N GLN A 60 23.72 -1.04 -5.89
CA GLN A 60 23.68 -2.02 -4.80
C GLN A 60 23.49 -3.47 -5.30
N GLY A 61 23.16 -3.66 -6.57
CA GLY A 61 22.89 -4.98 -7.15
C GLY A 61 21.62 -5.64 -6.61
N ILE A 62 20.59 -4.84 -6.26
CA ILE A 62 19.30 -5.30 -5.72
C ILE A 62 18.15 -4.95 -6.67
N GLY A 63 16.94 -5.44 -6.38
CA GLY A 63 15.75 -5.09 -7.16
C GLY A 63 15.25 -3.68 -6.87
N GLU A 64 14.65 -3.03 -7.87
CA GLU A 64 13.98 -1.72 -7.69
C GLU A 64 12.91 -1.77 -6.59
N ALA A 65 12.21 -2.90 -6.46
CA ALA A 65 11.22 -3.09 -5.40
C ALA A 65 11.84 -3.00 -3.99
N ASP A 66 13.04 -3.56 -3.80
CA ASP A 66 13.74 -3.51 -2.52
C ASP A 66 14.13 -2.08 -2.15
N VAL A 67 14.59 -1.30 -3.14
CA VAL A 67 14.89 0.14 -2.96
C VAL A 67 13.63 0.93 -2.59
N VAL A 68 12.50 0.67 -3.26
CA VAL A 68 11.22 1.33 -2.96
C VAL A 68 10.76 1.00 -1.52
N TRP A 69 10.93 -0.24 -1.09
CA TRP A 69 10.60 -0.64 0.29
C TRP A 69 11.49 0.05 1.32
N ASP A 70 12.80 0.17 1.06
CA ASP A 70 13.73 0.85 1.96
C ASP A 70 13.41 2.34 2.08
N LEU A 71 13.13 3.01 0.95
CA LEU A 71 12.70 4.40 0.91
C LEU A 71 11.40 4.63 1.68
N ALA A 72 10.40 3.75 1.49
CA ALA A 72 9.12 3.83 2.19
C ALA A 72 9.26 3.60 3.71
N ALA A 73 10.28 2.85 4.14
CA ALA A 73 10.60 2.63 5.55
C ALA A 73 11.38 3.80 6.21
N GLY A 74 11.64 4.89 5.47
CA GLY A 74 12.42 6.03 5.94
C GLY A 74 13.93 5.88 5.74
N GLY A 75 14.36 4.90 4.94
CA GLY A 75 15.74 4.77 4.49
C GLY A 75 16.18 6.04 3.75
N HIS A 76 17.38 6.53 4.07
CA HIS A 76 17.96 7.68 3.39
C HIS A 76 18.74 7.23 2.16
N LEU A 77 18.54 7.91 1.04
CA LEU A 77 19.36 7.78 -0.17
C LEU A 77 20.82 8.15 0.17
N ARG A 78 21.66 7.17 0.52
CA ARG A 78 23.11 7.40 0.68
C ARG A 78 23.80 7.17 -0.65
N LEU A 79 24.29 8.25 -1.25
CA LEU A 79 24.91 8.21 -2.58
C LEU A 79 26.43 8.17 -2.52
N ASP A 80 26.97 8.09 -1.31
CA ASP A 80 28.36 8.43 -1.02
C ASP A 80 29.31 7.22 -1.07
N GLU A 81 28.82 6.02 -1.45
CA GLU A 81 29.61 4.77 -1.47
C GLU A 81 29.84 4.20 -2.89
N ALA A 82 29.87 5.06 -3.91
CA ALA A 82 30.29 4.68 -5.26
C ALA A 82 31.36 5.62 -5.83
N ALA A 83 32.47 5.77 -5.11
CA ALA A 83 33.71 6.38 -5.58
C ALA A 83 34.86 5.37 -5.56
#